data_AF-A0A453AHG7-F1
#
_entry.id   AF-A0A453AHG7-F1
#
_cell.length_a   1.000
_cell.length_b   1.000
_cell.length_c   1.000
_cell.angle_alpha   90.00
_cell.angle_beta   90.00
_cell.angle_gamma   90.00
#
_symmetry.space_group_name_H-M   'P 1'
#
loop_
_entity.id
_entity.type
_entity.pdbx_description
1 polymer ?
#
loop_
_entity_poly.entity_id
_entity_poly.type
_entity_poly.pdbx_seq_one_letter_code
_entity_poly.pdbx_strand_id
1 'polypeptide(L)'
;VLRESTEAVFAACDAAHGRWAKLLGVRAALHPKLRLQEFLIIYNITEEFIAATEKVGGRLGYNIRGILQQQSKQFVEYQHSVRMAKIKAVLDQETWIAVDVPEEFQAIVLSLSSTDFPVNGMEMPSNDNNSKLSEDGVSTSQESAHSTENNVENSNGTSTTSNENKVESTSQTENSVAGHVRPVAQTIVLGGVGYHMVNCGLILLKMLSEYVDISKCLPSLSFEVVQRVVEILKHFNTRTCQLVLGAGAMQVSGLKSITSKHLALASQIISFVHSLIPDIRRVLFLKIPEARKHLLMSELDRVTQDYKVHRDEIHTKLVQIMRERLLANLRKLPQIVESWNGPDDNDSQPSLFAKAVTKEVTYLHRILSQILLEVDLQAIFRCK
;
A
#
# COMPACT_ATOMS: atom_id res chain seq x y z
N VAL A 1 52.27 39.81 -7.05
CA VAL A 1 52.07 38.65 -7.96
C VAL A 1 51.23 37.52 -7.34
N LEU A 2 51.73 36.72 -6.39
CA LEU A 2 50.95 35.57 -5.86
C LEU A 2 49.65 36.00 -5.14
N ARG A 3 49.71 37.05 -4.30
CA ARG A 3 48.52 37.57 -3.59
C ARG A 3 47.47 38.13 -4.56
N GLU A 4 47.90 38.91 -5.54
CA GLU A 4 47.03 39.49 -6.58
C GLU A 4 46.40 38.41 -7.47
N SER A 5 47.13 37.33 -7.76
CA SER A 5 46.61 36.19 -8.53
C SER A 5 45.52 35.46 -7.76
N THR A 6 45.71 35.25 -6.46
CA THR A 6 44.70 34.64 -5.58
C THR A 6 43.46 35.53 -5.44
N GLU A 7 43.63 36.83 -5.26
CA GLU A 7 42.53 37.81 -5.20
C GLU A 7 41.72 37.84 -6.52
N ALA A 8 42.38 37.72 -7.67
CA ALA A 8 41.72 37.66 -8.98
C ALA A 8 40.87 36.38 -9.14
N VAL A 9 41.39 35.22 -8.70
CA VAL A 9 40.64 33.96 -8.73
C VAL A 9 39.40 34.05 -7.84
N PHE A 10 39.52 34.65 -6.65
CA PHE A 10 38.38 34.84 -5.74
C PHE A 10 37.29 35.72 -6.36
N ALA A 11 37.67 36.85 -6.97
CA ALA A 11 36.73 37.73 -7.65
C ALA A 11 36.02 37.03 -8.82
N ALA A 12 36.76 36.20 -9.58
CA ALA A 12 36.19 35.41 -10.66
C ALA A 12 35.17 34.37 -10.16
N CYS A 13 35.49 33.66 -9.08
CA CYS A 13 34.57 32.70 -8.45
C CYS A 13 33.29 33.37 -7.95
N ASP A 14 33.39 34.50 -7.26
CA ASP A 14 32.22 35.25 -6.78
C ASP A 14 31.35 35.75 -7.93
N ALA A 15 31.96 36.26 -9.00
CA ALA A 15 31.24 36.69 -10.19
C ALA A 15 30.52 35.51 -10.86
N ALA A 16 31.17 34.35 -10.94
CA ALA A 16 30.57 33.13 -11.48
C ALA A 16 29.40 32.64 -10.60
N HIS A 17 29.58 32.67 -9.28
CA HIS A 17 28.53 32.35 -8.32
C HIS A 17 27.31 33.25 -8.47
N GLY A 18 27.51 34.56 -8.56
CA GLY A 18 26.43 35.54 -8.76
C GLY A 18 25.67 35.33 -10.07
N ARG A 19 26.38 34.98 -11.17
CA ARG A 19 25.75 34.68 -12.45
C ARG A 19 24.93 33.39 -12.41
N TRP A 20 25.45 32.34 -11.78
CA TRP A 20 24.72 31.08 -11.61
C TRP A 20 23.47 31.25 -10.74
N ALA A 21 23.61 31.97 -9.62
CA ALA A 21 22.49 32.35 -8.76
C ALA A 21 21.40 33.11 -9.53
N LYS A 22 21.78 34.07 -10.38
CA LYS A 22 20.83 34.81 -11.24
C LYS A 22 20.14 33.89 -12.24
N LEU A 23 20.85 32.93 -12.84
CA LEU A 23 20.28 31.95 -13.75
C LEU A 23 19.23 31.08 -13.07
N LEU A 24 19.53 30.57 -11.87
CA LEU A 24 18.56 29.85 -11.05
C LEU A 24 17.35 30.74 -10.75
N GLY A 25 17.57 31.99 -10.34
CA GLY A 25 16.52 32.95 -10.01
C GLY A 25 15.53 33.20 -11.16
N VAL A 26 16.01 33.41 -12.38
CA VAL A 26 15.16 33.63 -13.57
C VAL A 26 14.27 32.41 -13.87
N ARG A 27 14.70 31.20 -13.49
CA ARG A 27 13.97 29.96 -13.73
C ARG A 27 13.22 29.42 -12.52
N ALA A 28 13.13 30.20 -11.43
CA ALA A 28 12.50 29.77 -10.18
C ALA A 28 11.02 29.34 -10.35
N ALA A 29 10.30 29.90 -11.32
CA ALA A 29 8.91 29.51 -11.61
C ALA A 29 8.78 28.22 -12.45
N LEU A 30 9.87 27.79 -13.11
CA LEU A 30 9.89 26.64 -14.01
C LEU A 30 10.42 25.39 -13.31
N HIS A 31 11.52 25.52 -12.56
CA HIS A 31 12.19 24.37 -11.92
C HIS A 31 11.26 23.52 -11.04
N PRO A 32 10.34 24.09 -10.23
CA PRO A 32 9.42 23.29 -9.43
C PRO A 32 8.49 22.38 -10.24
N LYS A 33 8.25 22.71 -11.52
CA LYS A 33 7.32 21.99 -12.41
C LYS A 33 7.96 20.86 -13.20
N LEU A 34 9.28 20.70 -13.09
CA LEU A 34 10.02 19.66 -13.78
C LEU A 34 9.70 18.27 -13.22
N ARG A 35 10.01 17.23 -13.99
CA ARG A 35 10.04 15.87 -13.44
C ARG A 35 11.25 15.74 -12.51
N LEU A 36 11.19 14.78 -11.57
CA LEU A 36 12.27 14.57 -10.61
C LEU A 36 13.64 14.44 -11.27
N GLN A 37 13.77 13.60 -12.30
CA GLN A 37 15.04 13.38 -13.00
C GLN A 37 15.58 14.67 -13.65
N GLU A 38 14.71 15.48 -14.25
CA GLU A 38 15.09 16.76 -14.87
C GLU A 38 15.53 17.80 -13.82
N PHE A 39 14.83 17.85 -12.69
CA PHE A 39 15.22 18.70 -11.57
C PHE A 39 16.57 18.27 -10.98
N LEU A 40 16.81 16.96 -10.86
CA LEU A 40 18.07 16.41 -10.33
C LEU A 40 19.28 16.73 -11.22
N ILE A 41 19.11 16.80 -12.55
CA ILE A 41 20.18 17.25 -13.44
C ILE A 41 20.63 18.68 -13.05
N ILE A 42 19.68 19.59 -12.81
CA ILE A 42 19.95 20.97 -12.42
C ILE A 42 20.55 21.05 -11.01
N TYR A 43 20.04 20.23 -10.09
CA TYR A 43 20.55 20.13 -8.73
C TYR A 43 22.01 19.67 -8.71
N ASN A 44 22.30 18.54 -9.37
CA ASN A 44 23.63 17.94 -9.38
C ASN A 44 24.66 18.84 -10.06
N ILE A 45 24.35 19.40 -11.23
CA ILE A 45 25.28 20.31 -11.92
C ILE A 45 25.54 21.59 -11.11
N THR A 46 24.56 22.06 -10.34
CA THR A 46 24.75 23.20 -9.43
C THR A 46 25.66 22.83 -8.26
N GLU A 47 25.46 21.67 -7.64
CA GLU A 47 26.33 21.18 -6.56
C GLU A 47 27.76 20.93 -7.03
N GLU A 48 27.94 20.32 -8.21
CA GLU A 48 29.24 20.13 -8.84
C GLU A 48 29.94 21.46 -9.14
N PHE A 49 29.21 22.44 -9.68
CA PHE A 49 29.73 23.77 -9.92
C PHE A 49 30.20 24.45 -8.63
N ILE A 50 29.40 24.36 -7.56
CA ILE A 50 29.76 24.91 -6.25
C ILE A 50 31.02 24.21 -5.71
N ALA A 51 31.07 22.88 -5.72
CA ALA A 51 32.22 22.13 -5.22
C ALA A 51 33.51 22.43 -6.00
N ALA A 52 33.43 22.53 -7.33
CA ALA A 52 34.58 22.86 -8.18
C ALA A 52 35.11 24.27 -7.89
N THR A 53 34.21 25.25 -7.76
CA THR A 53 34.59 26.65 -7.51
C THR A 53 35.08 26.87 -6.07
N GLU A 54 34.53 26.15 -5.08
CA GLU A 54 35.02 26.14 -3.69
C GLU A 54 36.44 25.56 -3.60
N LYS A 55 36.72 24.49 -4.35
CA LYS A 55 38.05 23.86 -4.39
C LYS A 55 39.13 24.78 -5.00
N VAL A 56 38.76 25.56 -6.03
CA VAL A 56 39.70 26.45 -6.74
C VAL A 56 39.84 27.80 -6.04
N GLY A 57 38.74 28.40 -5.61
CA GLY A 57 38.69 29.76 -5.09
C GLY A 57 38.53 29.87 -3.57
N GLY A 58 38.40 28.77 -2.82
CA GLY A 58 38.33 28.79 -1.35
C GLY A 58 37.13 29.50 -0.71
N ARG A 59 36.28 30.16 -1.50
CA ARG A 59 35.06 30.86 -1.04
C ARG A 59 33.84 29.96 -1.15
N LEU A 60 33.11 29.87 -0.04
CA LEU A 60 31.93 29.03 0.09
C LEU A 60 30.73 29.64 -0.65
N GLY A 61 30.04 28.83 -1.46
CA GLY A 61 28.93 29.22 -2.32
C GLY A 61 27.60 29.38 -1.59
N TYR A 62 27.59 29.96 -0.38
CA TYR A 62 26.41 30.02 0.50
C TYR A 62 25.15 30.57 -0.16
N ASN A 63 25.28 31.63 -0.96
CA ASN A 63 24.15 32.23 -1.65
C ASN A 63 23.50 31.27 -2.67
N ILE A 64 24.31 30.59 -3.50
CA ILE A 64 23.79 29.62 -4.48
C ILE A 64 23.18 28.42 -3.75
N ARG A 65 23.84 27.90 -2.71
CA ARG A 65 23.31 26.80 -1.89
C ARG A 65 21.96 27.18 -1.29
N GLY A 66 21.81 28.40 -0.79
CA GLY A 66 20.54 28.93 -0.26
C GLY A 66 19.45 28.98 -1.33
N ILE A 67 19.75 29.48 -2.53
CA ILE A 67 18.81 29.52 -3.65
C ILE A 67 18.42 28.11 -4.10
N LEU A 68 19.39 27.20 -4.24
CA LEU A 68 19.15 25.82 -4.63
C LEU A 68 18.26 25.10 -3.61
N GLN A 69 18.53 25.29 -2.31
CA GLN A 69 17.71 24.73 -1.23
C GLN A 69 16.29 25.29 -1.29
N GLN A 70 16.12 26.59 -1.51
CA GLN A 70 14.80 27.22 -1.64
C GLN A 70 14.02 26.67 -2.84
N GLN A 71 14.67 26.49 -4.00
CA GLN A 71 14.03 25.91 -5.17
C GLN A 71 13.69 24.43 -4.98
N SER A 72 14.52 23.69 -4.27
CA SER A 72 14.25 22.29 -3.93
C SER A 72 13.02 22.17 -3.02
N LYS A 73 12.85 23.09 -2.06
CA LYS A 73 11.61 23.17 -1.26
C LYS A 73 10.39 23.49 -2.11
N GLN A 74 10.49 24.47 -3.00
CA GLN A 74 9.41 24.85 -3.92
C GLN A 74 9.04 23.69 -4.86
N PHE A 75 10.03 22.90 -5.31
CA PHE A 75 9.79 21.68 -6.07
C PHE A 75 8.96 20.69 -5.27
N VAL A 76 9.34 20.35 -4.04
CA VAL A 76 8.56 19.41 -3.20
C VAL A 76 7.14 19.93 -2.93
N GLU A 77 6.99 21.24 -2.70
CA GLU A 77 5.69 21.88 -2.49
C GLU A 77 4.79 21.81 -3.73
N TYR A 78 5.31 22.18 -4.91
CA TYR A 78 4.56 22.10 -6.16
C TYR A 78 4.15 20.64 -6.46
N GLN A 79 5.11 19.73 -6.34
CA GLN A 79 4.92 18.30 -6.56
C GLN A 79 3.88 17.70 -5.61
N HIS A 80 3.81 18.19 -4.37
CA HIS A 80 2.77 17.79 -3.44
C HIS A 80 1.39 18.38 -3.80
N SER A 81 1.33 19.67 -4.15
CA SER A 81 0.08 20.31 -4.58
C SER A 81 -0.57 19.58 -5.76
N VAL A 82 0.24 19.21 -6.77
CA VAL A 82 -0.22 18.42 -7.93
C VAL A 82 -0.74 17.04 -7.52
N ARG A 83 -0.03 16.33 -6.63
CA ARG A 83 -0.45 15.02 -6.14
C ARG A 83 -1.73 15.09 -5.31
N MET A 84 -1.88 16.10 -4.46
CA MET A 84 -3.08 16.35 -3.68
C MET A 84 -4.30 16.64 -4.55
N ALA A 85 -4.14 17.47 -5.59
CA ALA A 85 -5.21 17.72 -6.55
C ALA A 85 -5.60 16.43 -7.30
N LYS A 86 -4.61 15.64 -7.74
CA LYS A 86 -4.84 14.37 -8.45
C LYS A 86 -5.53 13.34 -7.56
N ILE A 87 -5.05 13.09 -6.34
CA ILE A 87 -5.64 12.08 -5.46
C ILE A 87 -7.07 12.46 -5.06
N LYS A 88 -7.33 13.75 -4.82
CA LYS A 88 -8.69 14.26 -4.58
C LYS A 88 -9.61 13.95 -5.76
N ALA A 89 -9.19 14.31 -6.98
CA ALA A 89 -9.99 14.07 -8.18
C ALA A 89 -10.24 12.58 -8.42
N VAL A 90 -9.22 11.73 -8.23
CA VAL A 90 -9.34 10.27 -8.38
C VAL A 90 -10.27 9.68 -7.33
N LEU A 91 -10.19 10.10 -6.07
CA LEU A 91 -11.09 9.65 -5.01
C LEU A 91 -12.54 10.08 -5.28
N ASP A 92 -12.75 11.32 -5.74
CA ASP A 92 -14.08 11.86 -6.05
C ASP A 92 -14.74 11.15 -7.23
N GLN A 93 -13.97 10.45 -8.07
CA GLN A 93 -14.45 9.68 -9.22
C GLN A 93 -14.38 8.16 -8.96
N GLU A 94 -13.99 7.73 -7.77
CA GLU A 94 -13.81 6.31 -7.45
C GLU A 94 -15.16 5.60 -7.40
N THR A 95 -15.24 4.45 -8.07
CA THR A 95 -16.46 3.63 -8.18
C THR A 95 -16.40 2.35 -7.36
N TRP A 96 -15.26 2.09 -6.69
CA TRP A 96 -15.02 0.92 -5.86
C TRP A 96 -15.21 -0.37 -6.64
N ILE A 97 -14.54 -0.45 -7.79
CA ILE A 97 -14.46 -1.64 -8.62
C ILE A 97 -13.04 -2.18 -8.52
N ALA A 98 -12.90 -3.49 -8.33
CA ALA A 98 -11.62 -4.14 -8.30
C ALA A 98 -10.91 -3.95 -9.66
N VAL A 99 -9.64 -3.57 -9.61
CA VAL A 99 -8.81 -3.39 -10.80
C VAL A 99 -7.71 -4.42 -10.82
N ASP A 100 -7.30 -4.79 -12.03
CA ASP A 100 -6.13 -5.61 -12.26
C ASP A 100 -4.88 -4.86 -11.77
N VAL A 101 -3.93 -5.58 -11.17
CA VAL A 101 -2.69 -5.00 -10.63
C VAL A 101 -1.54 -5.26 -11.61
N PRO A 102 -1.04 -4.23 -12.31
CA PRO A 102 0.14 -4.38 -13.15
C PRO A 102 1.38 -4.77 -12.32
N GLU A 103 2.29 -5.54 -12.91
CA GLU A 103 3.51 -6.06 -12.25
C GLU A 103 4.38 -4.93 -11.67
N GLU A 104 4.38 -3.74 -12.29
CA GLU A 104 5.09 -2.56 -11.80
C GLU A 104 4.65 -2.10 -10.39
N PHE A 105 3.37 -2.28 -10.02
CA PHE A 105 2.89 -1.93 -8.69
C PHE A 105 3.32 -2.97 -7.65
N GLN A 106 3.33 -4.25 -8.03
CA GLN A 106 3.89 -5.29 -7.17
C GLN A 106 5.39 -5.06 -6.94
N ALA A 107 6.13 -4.64 -7.98
CA ALA A 107 7.55 -4.29 -7.86
C ALA A 107 7.77 -3.09 -6.92
N ILE A 108 6.87 -2.10 -6.92
CA ILE A 108 6.92 -0.99 -5.94
C ILE A 108 6.85 -1.54 -4.52
N VAL A 109 5.86 -2.39 -4.21
CA VAL A 109 5.70 -2.98 -2.87
C VAL A 109 6.96 -3.74 -2.45
N LEU A 110 7.45 -4.62 -3.33
CA LEU A 110 8.68 -5.38 -3.06
C LEU A 110 9.87 -4.45 -2.81
N SER A 111 10.05 -3.41 -3.61
CA SER A 111 11.16 -2.44 -3.41
C SER A 111 11.06 -1.69 -2.07
N LEU A 112 9.83 -1.42 -1.61
CA LEU A 112 9.59 -0.79 -0.33
C LEU A 112 9.88 -1.76 0.81
N SER A 113 9.51 -3.03 0.71
CA SER A 113 9.72 -4.04 1.76
C SER A 113 11.17 -4.58 1.80
N SER A 114 11.81 -4.82 0.65
CA SER A 114 13.14 -5.46 0.52
C SER A 114 14.33 -4.56 0.86
N THR A 115 14.14 -3.38 1.43
CA THR A 115 15.27 -2.55 1.89
C THR A 115 15.85 -3.10 3.20
N ASP A 116 16.41 -4.30 3.11
CA ASP A 116 17.42 -4.80 4.03
C ASP A 116 18.70 -3.99 3.78
N PHE A 117 19.21 -3.33 4.82
CA PHE A 117 20.57 -2.80 4.81
C PHE A 117 21.44 -3.72 5.67
N PRO A 118 22.62 -4.15 5.18
CA PRO A 118 23.60 -4.80 6.03
C PRO A 118 24.04 -3.78 7.08
N VAL A 119 23.96 -4.19 8.35
CA VAL A 119 24.57 -3.48 9.48
C VAL A 119 26.08 -3.52 9.26
N ASN A 120 26.63 -2.50 8.62
CA ASN A 120 28.05 -2.16 8.77
C ASN A 120 28.22 -1.55 10.16
N GLY A 121 28.27 -2.42 11.16
CA GLY A 121 28.58 -2.10 12.54
C GLY A 121 29.88 -2.79 12.91
N MET A 122 30.97 -2.03 12.78
CA MET A 122 32.18 -2.08 13.59
C MET A 122 32.43 -3.37 14.39
N GLU A 123 33.42 -4.15 13.97
CA GLU A 123 34.05 -5.19 14.79
C GLU A 123 34.47 -4.61 16.14
N MET A 124 34.00 -5.24 17.22
CA MET A 124 34.58 -5.07 18.55
C MET A 124 35.47 -6.28 18.84
N PRO A 125 36.70 -6.08 19.34
CA PRO A 125 37.60 -7.19 19.63
C PRO A 125 37.15 -7.92 20.90
N SER A 126 37.00 -9.23 20.77
CA SER A 126 36.85 -10.15 21.89
C SER A 126 38.08 -10.07 22.78
N ASN A 127 37.87 -9.77 24.07
CA ASN A 127 38.89 -9.95 25.09
C ASN A 127 38.40 -11.04 26.05
N ASP A 128 38.88 -12.25 25.81
CA ASP A 128 38.85 -13.32 26.80
C ASP A 128 39.80 -12.96 27.95
N ASN A 129 39.36 -13.15 29.19
CA ASN A 129 40.15 -13.87 30.19
C ASN A 129 39.37 -14.13 31.48
N ASN A 130 39.23 -15.43 31.77
CA ASN A 130 39.33 -16.13 33.07
C ASN A 130 38.34 -15.77 34.21
N SER A 131 37.81 -16.71 35.01
CA SER A 131 38.02 -18.16 35.12
C SER A 131 37.09 -18.75 36.22
N LYS A 132 36.85 -20.07 36.11
CA LYS A 132 36.79 -21.09 37.18
C LYS A 132 35.43 -21.60 37.76
N LEU A 133 35.26 -22.91 37.50
CA LEU A 133 34.83 -24.05 38.37
C LEU A 133 33.32 -24.15 38.71
N SER A 134 32.64 -25.31 38.62
CA SER A 134 33.05 -26.73 38.56
C SER A 134 31.88 -27.67 38.18
N GLU A 135 32.22 -28.80 37.53
CA GLU A 135 31.68 -30.20 37.51
C GLU A 135 30.34 -30.54 38.23
N ASP A 136 29.52 -31.54 37.88
CA ASP A 136 29.64 -32.77 37.06
C ASP A 136 28.22 -33.36 36.82
N GLY A 137 28.02 -34.23 35.82
CA GLY A 137 26.76 -35.00 35.68
C GLY A 137 26.49 -35.70 34.33
N VAL A 138 26.89 -36.96 34.25
CA VAL A 138 26.86 -37.94 33.13
C VAL A 138 25.45 -38.37 32.68
N SER A 139 25.23 -38.63 31.36
CA SER A 139 24.71 -39.91 30.80
C SER A 139 24.55 -39.96 29.27
N THR A 140 25.17 -41.00 28.70
CA THR A 140 25.07 -41.74 27.40
C THR A 140 23.59 -42.03 27.02
N SER A 141 23.12 -42.24 25.77
CA SER A 141 23.57 -43.16 24.70
C SER A 141 22.79 -42.98 23.38
N GLN A 142 23.49 -43.20 22.25
CA GLN A 142 23.15 -43.98 21.02
C GLN A 142 21.86 -43.68 20.20
N GLU A 143 21.87 -43.39 18.90
CA GLU A 143 22.41 -44.01 17.65
C GLU A 143 21.48 -44.97 16.88
N SER A 144 21.58 -44.86 15.55
CA SER A 144 21.07 -45.67 14.42
C SER A 144 19.62 -45.44 13.97
N ALA A 145 19.26 -45.14 12.71
CA ALA A 145 19.76 -45.35 11.33
C ALA A 145 19.00 -46.46 10.55
N HIS A 146 18.68 -46.10 9.29
CA HIS A 146 18.40 -46.96 8.11
C HIS A 146 17.00 -47.62 8.03
N SER A 147 16.33 -47.85 6.89
CA SER A 147 16.61 -47.83 5.43
C SER A 147 15.24 -48.04 4.70
N THR A 148 14.87 -47.32 3.63
CA THR A 148 14.96 -47.64 2.17
C THR A 148 13.99 -48.71 1.61
N GLU A 149 13.57 -48.46 0.36
CA GLU A 149 12.98 -49.34 -0.70
C GLU A 149 11.43 -49.43 -0.78
N ASN A 150 10.80 -48.79 -1.79
CA ASN A 150 10.61 -49.17 -3.22
C ASN A 150 9.43 -50.14 -3.43
N ASN A 151 8.36 -49.71 -4.13
CA ASN A 151 7.98 -50.28 -5.43
C ASN A 151 6.75 -49.61 -6.07
N VAL A 152 6.84 -49.51 -7.39
CA VAL A 152 5.84 -49.09 -8.37
C VAL A 152 4.99 -50.30 -8.75
N GLU A 153 3.67 -50.12 -8.93
CA GLU A 153 2.93 -50.89 -9.93
C GLU A 153 1.63 -50.18 -10.36
N ASN A 154 1.30 -50.41 -11.62
CA ASN A 154 0.38 -49.68 -12.49
C ASN A 154 -0.68 -50.69 -12.97
N SER A 155 -1.97 -50.37 -13.00
CA SER A 155 -2.94 -51.16 -13.78
C SER A 155 -4.26 -50.42 -14.04
N ASN A 156 -4.59 -50.36 -15.33
CA ASN A 156 -5.80 -49.83 -15.97
C ASN A 156 -6.96 -50.85 -16.00
N GLY A 157 -8.18 -50.33 -16.24
CA GLY A 157 -9.37 -51.00 -16.80
C GLY A 157 -10.62 -50.14 -16.53
N THR A 158 -11.20 -49.34 -17.44
CA THR A 158 -12.06 -49.66 -18.63
C THR A 158 -13.20 -50.64 -18.25
N SER A 159 -14.51 -50.45 -18.49
CA SER A 159 -15.25 -49.72 -19.54
C SER A 159 -16.77 -49.66 -19.24
N THR A 160 -17.50 -48.80 -19.99
CA THR A 160 -18.90 -48.94 -20.48
C THR A 160 -20.08 -48.76 -19.48
N THR A 161 -21.20 -48.09 -19.79
CA THR A 161 -22.00 -48.10 -21.04
C THR A 161 -23.08 -46.98 -21.09
N SER A 162 -23.44 -46.59 -22.32
CA SER A 162 -24.74 -46.11 -22.87
C SER A 162 -25.34 -44.77 -22.38
N ASN A 163 -25.37 -43.71 -23.21
CA ASN A 163 -26.17 -43.44 -24.44
C ASN A 163 -27.62 -43.02 -24.17
N GLU A 164 -27.95 -41.77 -24.53
CA GLU A 164 -28.95 -41.32 -25.54
C GLU A 164 -29.31 -39.84 -25.29
N ASN A 165 -28.87 -38.93 -26.16
CA ASN A 165 -29.65 -38.25 -27.23
C ASN A 165 -30.68 -37.24 -26.66
N LYS A 166 -30.83 -35.98 -27.13
CA LYS A 166 -30.73 -35.41 -28.48
C LYS A 166 -30.85 -33.86 -28.33
N VAL A 167 -29.91 -33.04 -28.84
CA VAL A 167 -30.01 -32.17 -30.08
C VAL A 167 -30.65 -30.80 -29.85
N GLU A 168 -30.29 -29.67 -30.47
CA GLU A 168 -29.21 -29.12 -31.34
C GLU A 168 -29.49 -27.59 -31.35
N SER A 169 -28.56 -26.65 -31.52
CA SER A 169 -27.82 -26.32 -32.76
C SER A 169 -26.76 -25.25 -32.35
N THR A 170 -25.44 -25.41 -32.50
CA THR A 170 -24.55 -25.34 -33.69
C THR A 170 -24.79 -24.07 -34.52
N SER A 171 -23.84 -23.14 -34.73
CA SER A 171 -22.52 -23.21 -35.41
C SER A 171 -21.84 -21.81 -35.30
N GLN A 172 -20.54 -21.51 -35.42
CA GLN A 172 -19.32 -22.22 -35.82
C GLN A 172 -18.09 -21.30 -35.54
N THR A 173 -17.02 -21.92 -35.02
CA THR A 173 -15.57 -21.76 -35.33
C THR A 173 -14.94 -20.45 -35.80
N GLU A 174 -13.85 -20.04 -35.11
CA GLU A 174 -12.54 -19.72 -35.71
C GLU A 174 -11.38 -19.96 -34.72
N ASN A 175 -10.22 -20.33 -35.26
CA ASN A 175 -9.10 -21.05 -34.62
C ASN A 175 -8.06 -20.16 -33.88
N SER A 176 -7.48 -20.76 -32.82
CA SER A 176 -6.18 -20.58 -32.16
C SER A 176 -5.22 -19.46 -32.60
N VAL A 177 -4.86 -18.62 -31.62
CA VAL A 177 -3.44 -18.36 -31.27
C VAL A 177 -3.30 -18.46 -29.75
N ALA A 178 -2.59 -19.48 -29.28
CA ALA A 178 -2.25 -19.66 -27.88
C ALA A 178 -1.18 -18.64 -27.46
N GLY A 179 -1.63 -17.45 -27.06
CA GLY A 179 -0.87 -16.56 -26.19
C GLY A 179 -1.13 -16.98 -24.75
N HIS A 180 -0.08 -17.42 -24.04
CA HIS A 180 -0.17 -17.67 -22.60
C HIS A 180 -0.31 -16.31 -21.89
N VAL A 181 -1.53 -15.78 -21.84
CA VAL A 181 -1.87 -14.60 -21.04
C VAL A 181 -1.83 -15.07 -19.59
N ARG A 182 -0.75 -14.71 -18.89
CA ARG A 182 -0.68 -14.84 -17.43
C ARG A 182 -1.96 -14.21 -16.85
N PRO A 183 -2.73 -14.91 -16.00
CA PRO A 183 -3.92 -14.30 -15.40
C PRO A 183 -3.46 -13.08 -14.61
N VAL A 184 -3.92 -11.89 -15.00
CA VAL A 184 -3.58 -10.65 -14.30
C VAL A 184 -4.26 -10.72 -12.93
N ALA A 185 -3.46 -10.65 -11.86
CA ALA A 185 -4.01 -10.72 -10.51
C ALA A 185 -4.66 -9.38 -10.16
N GLN A 186 -5.88 -9.42 -9.63
CA GLN A 186 -6.57 -8.25 -9.04
C GLN A 186 -6.06 -7.93 -7.63
N THR A 187 -5.15 -8.75 -7.12
CA THR A 187 -4.60 -8.64 -5.78
C THR A 187 -3.14 -8.21 -5.84
N ILE A 188 -2.79 -7.30 -4.93
CA ILE A 188 -1.40 -6.97 -4.63
C ILE A 188 -0.97 -7.70 -3.37
N VAL A 189 0.23 -8.27 -3.35
CA VAL A 189 0.72 -9.07 -2.22
C VAL A 189 1.71 -8.25 -1.38
N LEU A 190 1.43 -8.11 -0.09
CA LEU A 190 2.28 -7.46 0.89
C LEU A 190 2.43 -8.37 2.12
N GLY A 191 3.66 -8.72 2.48
CA GLY A 191 3.92 -9.61 3.62
C GLY A 191 3.26 -11.00 3.51
N GLY A 192 3.09 -11.51 2.29
CA GLY A 192 2.39 -12.77 2.01
C GLY A 192 0.85 -12.67 2.01
N VAL A 193 0.29 -11.50 2.29
CA VAL A 193 -1.16 -11.25 2.29
C VAL A 193 -1.56 -10.56 0.98
N GLY A 194 -2.56 -11.11 0.28
CA GLY A 194 -3.11 -10.53 -0.94
C GLY A 194 -4.27 -9.56 -0.66
N TYR A 195 -4.21 -8.35 -1.22
CA TYR A 195 -5.23 -7.32 -1.07
C TYR A 195 -5.84 -6.95 -2.42
N HIS A 196 -7.17 -6.93 -2.51
CA HIS A 196 -7.84 -6.44 -3.72
C HIS A 196 -7.62 -4.95 -3.90
N MET A 197 -7.22 -4.55 -5.10
CA MET A 197 -6.94 -3.15 -5.39
C MET A 197 -8.08 -2.46 -6.16
N VAL A 198 -8.18 -1.15 -6.00
CA VAL A 198 -9.02 -0.22 -6.77
C VAL A 198 -8.13 0.90 -7.28
N ASN A 199 -8.61 1.67 -8.25
CA ASN A 199 -7.81 2.68 -8.95
C ASN A 199 -7.16 3.70 -7.99
N CYS A 200 -7.92 4.27 -7.05
CA CYS A 200 -7.39 5.24 -6.10
C CYS A 200 -6.26 4.67 -5.21
N GLY A 201 -6.31 3.38 -4.87
CA GLY A 201 -5.28 2.69 -4.09
C GLY A 201 -3.96 2.54 -4.86
N LEU A 202 -4.03 2.18 -6.15
CA LEU A 202 -2.84 2.10 -7.01
C LEU A 202 -2.20 3.47 -7.21
N ILE A 203 -3.01 4.51 -7.47
CA ILE A 203 -2.53 5.88 -7.62
C ILE A 203 -1.83 6.37 -6.34
N LEU A 204 -2.41 6.09 -5.16
CA LEU A 204 -1.78 6.43 -3.89
C LEU A 204 -0.43 5.70 -3.72
N LEU A 205 -0.38 4.39 -3.98
CA LEU A 205 0.85 3.60 -3.89
C LEU A 205 1.96 4.18 -4.77
N LYS A 206 1.63 4.56 -6.01
CA LYS A 206 2.59 5.19 -6.92
C LYS A 206 3.09 6.54 -6.38
N MET A 207 2.19 7.38 -5.88
CA MET A 207 2.56 8.67 -5.28
C MET A 207 3.48 8.50 -4.07
N LEU A 208 3.21 7.52 -3.21
CA LEU A 208 4.05 7.21 -2.03
C LEU A 208 5.45 6.75 -2.44
N SER A 209 5.57 5.92 -3.48
CA SER A 209 6.87 5.54 -4.06
C SER A 209 7.64 6.75 -4.57
N GLU A 210 6.98 7.68 -5.26
CA GLU A 210 7.63 8.88 -5.77
C GLU A 210 8.11 9.82 -4.65
N TYR A 211 7.38 9.91 -3.53
CA TYR A 211 7.86 10.62 -2.34
C TYR A 211 9.12 9.96 -1.76
N VAL A 212 9.13 8.63 -1.70
CA VAL A 212 10.33 7.89 -1.29
C VAL A 212 11.52 8.20 -2.20
N ASP A 213 11.32 8.27 -3.51
CA ASP A 213 12.38 8.63 -4.46
C ASP A 213 12.88 10.07 -4.26
N ILE A 214 11.96 11.03 -4.06
CA ILE A 214 12.33 12.42 -3.74
C ILE A 214 13.18 12.47 -2.46
N SER A 215 12.78 11.75 -1.40
CA SER A 215 13.53 11.71 -0.13
C SER A 215 14.93 11.12 -0.32
N LYS A 216 15.06 10.03 -1.10
CA LYS A 216 16.35 9.40 -1.41
C LYS A 216 17.27 10.33 -2.20
N CYS A 217 16.74 11.05 -3.19
CA CYS A 217 17.53 11.92 -4.05
C CYS A 217 17.81 13.30 -3.46
N LEU A 218 16.96 13.80 -2.56
CA LEU A 218 17.11 15.10 -1.88
C LEU A 218 17.06 14.93 -0.34
N PRO A 219 18.08 14.33 0.30
CA PRO A 219 18.04 14.00 1.72
C PRO A 219 17.87 15.22 2.64
N SER A 220 18.32 16.41 2.22
CA SER A 220 18.13 17.66 2.98
C SER A 220 16.67 18.07 3.13
N LEU A 221 15.76 17.47 2.35
CA LEU A 221 14.31 17.68 2.38
C LEU A 221 13.53 16.52 2.97
N SER A 222 14.20 15.53 3.56
CA SER A 222 13.55 14.32 4.10
C SER A 222 12.42 14.68 5.08
N PHE A 223 12.64 15.69 5.93
CA PHE A 223 11.65 16.16 6.89
C PHE A 223 10.37 16.66 6.19
N GLU A 224 10.53 17.58 5.23
CA GLU A 224 9.44 18.12 4.43
C GLU A 224 8.71 17.01 3.67
N VAL A 225 9.44 16.06 3.09
CA VAL A 225 8.84 14.92 2.37
C VAL A 225 7.98 14.04 3.29
N VAL A 226 8.44 13.74 4.51
CA VAL A 226 7.63 12.97 5.47
C VAL A 226 6.36 13.71 5.85
N GLN A 227 6.42 15.02 6.08
CA GLN A 227 5.20 15.80 6.34
C GLN A 227 4.20 15.69 5.17
N ARG A 228 4.67 15.78 3.93
CA ARG A 228 3.82 15.61 2.74
C ARG A 228 3.21 14.21 2.62
N VAL A 229 3.96 13.17 3.00
CA VAL A 229 3.46 11.79 3.07
C VAL A 229 2.38 11.64 4.15
N VAL A 230 2.58 12.23 5.33
CA VAL A 230 1.58 12.26 6.39
C VAL A 230 0.31 12.98 5.93
N GLU A 231 0.44 14.14 5.28
CA GLU A 231 -0.67 14.93 4.77
C GLU A 231 -1.51 14.16 3.73
N ILE A 232 -0.88 13.50 2.75
CA ILE A 232 -1.60 12.74 1.73
C ILE A 232 -2.28 11.49 2.31
N LEU A 233 -1.64 10.81 3.26
CA LEU A 233 -2.24 9.66 3.94
C LEU A 233 -3.46 10.06 4.79
N LYS A 234 -3.37 11.18 5.53
CA LYS A 234 -4.51 11.75 6.29
C LYS A 234 -5.67 12.12 5.37
N HIS A 235 -5.36 12.74 4.24
CA HIS A 235 -6.36 13.14 3.25
C HIS A 235 -7.06 11.92 2.64
N PHE A 236 -6.29 10.92 2.21
CA PHE A 236 -6.82 9.70 1.64
C PHE A 236 -7.75 8.97 2.61
N ASN A 237 -7.34 8.82 3.88
CA ASN A 237 -8.17 8.16 4.90
C ASN A 237 -9.48 8.91 5.15
N THR A 238 -9.39 10.21 5.44
CA THR A 238 -10.54 11.07 5.72
C THR A 238 -11.51 11.09 4.54
N ARG A 239 -11.00 11.25 3.32
CA ARG A 239 -11.85 11.33 2.14
C ARG A 239 -12.49 9.98 1.82
N THR A 240 -11.77 8.87 1.96
CA THR A 240 -12.33 7.53 1.79
C THR A 240 -13.47 7.28 2.79
N CYS A 241 -13.29 7.65 4.06
CA CYS A 241 -14.33 7.55 5.09
C CYS A 241 -15.59 8.35 4.71
N GLN A 242 -15.43 9.60 4.28
CA GLN A 242 -16.55 10.42 3.80
C GLN A 242 -17.27 9.79 2.60
N LEU A 243 -16.53 9.21 1.66
CA LEU A 243 -17.08 8.62 0.45
C LEU A 243 -17.90 7.36 0.75
N VAL A 244 -17.43 6.49 1.65
CA VAL A 244 -18.01 5.16 1.88
C VAL A 244 -18.91 5.08 3.11
N LEU A 245 -18.53 5.71 4.23
CA LEU A 245 -19.34 5.76 5.45
C LEU A 245 -20.27 6.99 5.48
N GLY A 246 -19.76 8.13 5.00
CA GLY A 246 -20.54 9.37 4.89
C GLY A 246 -21.46 9.45 3.66
N ALA A 247 -21.52 8.38 2.85
CA ALA A 247 -22.26 8.30 1.59
C ALA A 247 -21.87 9.39 0.55
N GLY A 248 -20.70 10.02 0.70
CA GLY A 248 -20.24 11.09 -0.20
C GLY A 248 -20.06 10.64 -1.65
N ALA A 249 -19.74 9.36 -1.89
CA ALA A 249 -19.59 8.84 -3.25
C ALA A 249 -20.91 8.84 -4.05
N MET A 250 -22.07 8.92 -3.36
CA MET A 250 -23.35 9.09 -4.05
C MET A 250 -23.51 10.49 -4.66
N GLN A 251 -22.80 11.48 -4.11
CA GLN A 251 -22.85 12.87 -4.57
C GLN A 251 -21.78 13.16 -5.63
N VAL A 252 -20.56 12.62 -5.45
CA VAL A 252 -19.41 12.98 -6.30
C VAL A 252 -19.06 11.93 -7.35
N SER A 253 -19.17 10.63 -7.04
CA SER A 253 -18.81 9.55 -7.95
C SER A 253 -19.97 9.07 -8.82
N GLY A 254 -21.19 9.60 -8.61
CA GLY A 254 -22.40 9.19 -9.34
C GLY A 254 -22.95 7.81 -8.95
N LEU A 255 -22.50 7.23 -7.83
CA LEU A 255 -23.03 5.95 -7.36
C LEU A 255 -24.46 6.11 -6.86
N LYS A 256 -25.37 5.25 -7.35
CA LYS A 256 -26.78 5.26 -6.87
C LYS A 256 -26.91 4.81 -5.41
N SER A 257 -26.00 3.97 -4.93
CA SER A 257 -25.96 3.50 -3.55
C SER A 257 -24.58 2.97 -3.18
N ILE A 258 -24.27 2.98 -1.87
CA ILE A 258 -23.09 2.32 -1.33
C ILE A 258 -23.47 0.90 -0.91
N THR A 259 -22.91 -0.09 -1.60
CA THR A 259 -23.21 -1.51 -1.37
C THR A 259 -22.18 -2.14 -0.44
N SER A 260 -22.49 -3.31 0.12
CA SER A 260 -21.53 -4.11 0.90
C SER A 260 -20.27 -4.46 0.12
N LYS A 261 -20.36 -4.56 -1.22
CA LYS A 261 -19.20 -4.78 -2.10
C LYS A 261 -18.26 -3.56 -2.11
N HIS A 262 -18.81 -2.34 -2.20
CA HIS A 262 -18.01 -1.11 -2.14
C HIS A 262 -17.31 -0.98 -0.77
N LEU A 263 -18.03 -1.26 0.32
CA LEU A 263 -17.46 -1.25 1.67
C LEU A 263 -16.33 -2.29 1.83
N ALA A 264 -16.49 -3.49 1.26
CA ALA A 264 -15.47 -4.52 1.31
C ALA A 264 -14.19 -4.10 0.58
N LEU A 265 -14.30 -3.53 -0.62
CA LEU A 265 -13.16 -3.04 -1.39
C LEU A 265 -12.49 -1.83 -0.71
N ALA A 266 -13.27 -0.93 -0.12
CA ALA A 266 -12.70 0.15 0.69
C ALA A 266 -11.92 -0.40 1.90
N SER A 267 -12.46 -1.38 2.62
CA SER A 267 -11.74 -2.04 3.73
C SER A 267 -10.43 -2.69 3.27
N GLN A 268 -10.40 -3.31 2.09
CA GLN A 268 -9.18 -3.89 1.51
C GLN A 268 -8.10 -2.84 1.29
N ILE A 269 -8.44 -1.69 0.70
CA ILE A 269 -7.46 -0.61 0.47
C ILE A 269 -6.99 0.03 1.77
N ILE A 270 -7.90 0.28 2.71
CA ILE A 270 -7.54 0.84 4.02
C ILE A 270 -6.60 -0.13 4.76
N SER A 271 -6.88 -1.44 4.70
CA SER A 271 -6.02 -2.47 5.30
C SER A 271 -4.67 -2.59 4.61
N PHE A 272 -4.64 -2.51 3.27
CA PHE A 272 -3.39 -2.49 2.50
C PHE A 272 -2.51 -1.30 2.88
N VAL A 273 -3.08 -0.08 2.90
CA VAL A 273 -2.34 1.12 3.26
C VAL A 273 -1.87 1.06 4.72
N HIS A 274 -2.71 0.59 5.65
CA HIS A 274 -2.32 0.35 7.03
C HIS A 274 -1.10 -0.58 7.14
N SER A 275 -1.08 -1.69 6.40
CA SER A 275 0.05 -2.62 6.36
C SER A 275 1.28 -2.05 5.65
N LEU A 276 1.12 -1.09 4.73
CA LEU A 276 2.20 -0.47 3.97
C LEU A 276 2.92 0.65 4.75
N ILE A 277 2.22 1.36 5.65
CA ILE A 277 2.79 2.48 6.43
C ILE A 277 4.09 2.11 7.16
N PRO A 278 4.23 0.93 7.82
CA PRO A 278 5.48 0.53 8.44
C PRO A 278 6.69 0.51 7.50
N ASP A 279 6.53 0.02 6.27
CA ASP A 279 7.59 -0.03 5.26
C ASP A 279 7.96 1.38 4.77
N ILE A 280 6.95 2.21 4.51
CA ILE A 280 7.17 3.62 4.13
C ILE A 280 7.90 4.37 5.25
N ARG A 281 7.46 4.18 6.50
CA ARG A 281 8.09 4.77 7.68
C ARG A 281 9.55 4.34 7.77
N ARG A 282 9.84 3.04 7.61
CA ARG A 282 11.22 2.54 7.67
C ARG A 282 12.10 3.23 6.63
N VAL A 283 11.66 3.29 5.37
CA VAL A 283 12.46 3.85 4.27
C VAL A 283 12.66 5.36 4.41
N LEU A 284 11.63 6.11 4.77
CA LEU A 284 11.71 7.57 4.85
C LEU A 284 12.56 8.08 6.03
N PHE A 285 12.66 7.32 7.12
CA PHE A 285 13.35 7.76 8.33
C PHE A 285 14.84 7.44 8.37
N LEU A 286 15.37 6.73 7.37
CA LEU A 286 16.78 6.33 7.30
C LEU A 286 17.77 7.50 7.37
N LYS A 287 17.38 8.68 6.85
CA LYS A 287 18.25 9.86 6.72
C LYS A 287 17.79 11.05 7.57
N ILE A 288 16.76 10.88 8.39
CA ILE A 288 16.24 11.96 9.24
C ILE A 288 17.10 12.06 10.51
N PRO A 289 17.53 13.27 10.93
CA PRO A 289 18.23 13.45 12.21
C PRO A 289 17.35 13.11 13.41
N GLU A 290 17.92 12.47 14.44
CA GLU A 290 17.19 11.96 15.61
C GLU A 290 16.30 13.03 16.29
N ALA A 291 16.80 14.26 16.39
CA ALA A 291 16.08 15.39 17.00
C ALA A 291 14.70 15.69 16.37
N ARG A 292 14.48 15.33 15.10
CA ARG A 292 13.21 15.54 14.39
C ARG A 292 12.41 14.27 14.18
N LYS A 293 12.98 13.08 14.46
CA LYS A 293 12.32 11.80 14.23
C LYS A 293 11.09 11.63 15.12
N HIS A 294 11.22 11.90 16.42
CA HIS A 294 10.15 11.63 17.39
C HIS A 294 8.81 12.29 17.02
N LEU A 295 8.84 13.56 16.60
CA LEU A 295 7.64 14.29 16.18
C LEU A 295 6.99 13.66 14.93
N LEU A 296 7.78 13.36 13.91
CA LEU A 296 7.25 12.77 12.68
C LEU A 296 6.78 11.33 12.86
N MET A 297 7.43 10.57 13.75
CA MET A 297 7.01 9.21 14.11
C MET A 297 5.64 9.22 14.76
N SER A 298 5.42 10.11 15.74
CA SER A 298 4.12 10.19 16.42
C SER A 298 2.99 10.62 15.47
N GLU A 299 3.27 11.46 14.47
CA GLU A 299 2.30 11.79 13.43
C GLU A 299 1.95 10.58 12.56
N LEU A 300 2.92 9.77 12.14
CA LEU A 300 2.67 8.55 11.36
C LEU A 300 1.97 7.47 12.18
N ASP A 301 2.30 7.34 13.47
CA ASP A 301 1.64 6.38 14.36
C ASP A 301 0.16 6.77 14.56
N ARG A 302 -0.13 8.07 14.68
CA ARG A 302 -1.52 8.57 14.70
C ARG A 302 -2.24 8.25 13.39
N VAL A 303 -1.61 8.49 12.24
CA VAL A 303 -2.20 8.12 10.94
C VAL A 303 -2.45 6.62 10.87
N THR A 304 -1.50 5.79 11.29
CA THR A 304 -1.67 4.32 11.31
C THR A 304 -2.89 3.92 12.15
N GLN A 305 -3.04 4.52 13.32
CA GLN A 305 -4.19 4.29 14.19
C GLN A 305 -5.51 4.76 13.53
N ASP A 306 -5.52 5.90 12.85
CA ASP A 306 -6.71 6.41 12.14
C ASP A 306 -7.16 5.46 11.02
N TYR A 307 -6.23 4.79 10.31
CA TYR A 307 -6.57 3.76 9.31
C TYR A 307 -7.19 2.52 9.97
N LYS A 308 -6.65 2.09 11.12
CA LYS A 308 -7.21 0.97 11.88
C LYS A 308 -8.63 1.26 12.35
N VAL A 309 -8.86 2.44 12.95
CA VAL A 309 -10.20 2.86 13.39
C VAL A 309 -11.18 2.88 12.23
N HIS A 310 -10.80 3.47 11.10
CA HIS A 310 -11.66 3.54 9.92
C HIS A 310 -12.01 2.14 9.39
N ARG A 311 -11.05 1.21 9.33
CA ARG A 311 -11.34 -0.19 8.95
C ARG A 311 -12.36 -0.83 9.89
N ASP A 312 -12.19 -0.66 11.18
CA ASP A 312 -13.07 -1.24 12.20
C ASP A 312 -14.50 -0.61 12.13
N GLU A 313 -14.61 0.68 11.79
CA GLU A 313 -15.89 1.34 11.50
C GLU A 313 -16.58 0.76 10.24
N ILE A 314 -15.82 0.46 9.17
CA ILE A 314 -16.36 -0.21 7.99
C ILE A 314 -16.89 -1.60 8.34
N HIS A 315 -16.14 -2.38 9.12
CA HIS A 315 -16.57 -3.70 9.59
C HIS A 315 -17.84 -3.60 10.43
N THR A 316 -17.91 -2.63 11.34
CA THR A 316 -19.10 -2.34 12.15
C THR A 316 -20.29 -1.99 11.27
N LYS A 317 -20.10 -1.19 10.22
CA LYS A 317 -21.16 -0.84 9.27
C LYS A 317 -21.66 -2.07 8.49
N LEU A 318 -20.78 -2.99 8.09
CA LEU A 318 -21.17 -4.24 7.45
C LEU A 318 -22.04 -5.11 8.37
N VAL A 319 -21.65 -5.24 9.65
CA VAL A 319 -22.45 -5.95 10.67
C VAL A 319 -23.81 -5.26 10.86
N GLN A 320 -23.85 -3.94 10.91
CA GLN A 320 -25.10 -3.19 11.04
C GLN A 320 -26.04 -3.41 9.82
N ILE A 321 -25.50 -3.46 8.60
CA ILE A 321 -26.27 -3.80 7.39
C ILE A 321 -26.88 -5.21 7.50
N MET A 322 -26.13 -6.18 8.03
CA MET A 322 -26.65 -7.52 8.31
C MET A 322 -27.79 -7.50 9.34
N ARG A 323 -27.60 -6.76 10.42
CA ARG A 323 -28.57 -6.63 11.50
C ARG A 323 -29.88 -6.02 11.00
N GLU A 324 -29.81 -4.97 10.18
CA GLU A 324 -30.98 -4.32 9.58
C GLU A 324 -31.78 -5.28 8.68
N ARG A 325 -31.07 -6.07 7.87
CA ARG A 325 -31.65 -7.12 7.02
C ARG A 325 -32.33 -8.22 7.84
N LEU A 326 -31.67 -8.69 8.91
CA LEU A 326 -32.24 -9.66 9.83
C LEU A 326 -33.50 -9.12 10.51
N LEU A 327 -33.47 -7.88 11.01
CA LEU A 327 -34.62 -7.22 11.63
C LEU A 327 -35.79 -7.05 10.65
N ALA A 328 -35.51 -6.74 9.39
CA ALA A 328 -36.55 -6.65 8.35
C ALA A 328 -37.26 -8.00 8.12
N ASN A 329 -36.54 -9.11 8.20
CA ASN A 329 -37.15 -10.43 8.14
C ASN A 329 -37.87 -10.80 9.45
N LEU A 330 -37.32 -10.47 10.62
CA LEU A 330 -37.97 -10.70 11.92
C LEU A 330 -39.32 -9.99 12.04
N ARG A 331 -39.51 -8.83 11.39
CA ARG A 331 -40.82 -8.16 11.33
C ARG A 331 -41.91 -8.97 10.62
N LYS A 332 -41.54 -9.94 9.78
CA LYS A 332 -42.47 -10.87 9.11
C LYS A 332 -42.81 -12.07 10.00
N LEU A 333 -42.05 -12.31 11.06
CA LEU A 333 -42.19 -13.46 11.94
C LEU A 333 -43.57 -13.54 12.62
N PRO A 334 -44.20 -12.45 13.12
CA PRO A 334 -45.51 -12.55 13.77
C PRO A 334 -46.60 -13.17 12.90
N GLN A 335 -46.65 -12.82 11.61
CA GLN A 335 -47.60 -13.41 10.64
C GLN A 335 -47.34 -14.90 10.43
N ILE A 336 -46.09 -15.34 10.53
CA ILE A 336 -45.69 -16.74 10.39
C ILE A 336 -46.06 -17.52 11.66
N VAL A 337 -45.91 -16.90 12.84
CA VAL A 337 -46.24 -17.51 14.13
C VAL A 337 -47.74 -17.81 14.25
N GLU A 338 -48.61 -16.99 13.67
CA GLU A 338 -50.06 -17.26 13.62
C GLU A 338 -50.38 -18.60 12.91
N SER A 339 -49.55 -19.01 11.94
CA SER A 339 -49.70 -20.27 11.22
C SER A 339 -49.07 -21.48 11.92
N TRP A 340 -48.31 -21.29 13.01
CA TRP A 340 -47.61 -22.39 13.70
C TRP A 340 -48.51 -23.34 14.47
N ASN A 341 -49.73 -22.92 14.82
CA ASN A 341 -50.72 -23.80 15.48
C ASN A 341 -51.57 -24.62 14.48
N GLY A 342 -51.21 -24.59 13.19
CA GLY A 342 -51.84 -25.43 12.15
C GLY A 342 -51.44 -26.91 12.29
N PRO A 343 -52.16 -27.83 11.62
CA PRO A 343 -51.77 -29.24 11.61
C PRO A 343 -50.35 -29.39 11.06
N ASP A 344 -49.53 -30.22 11.72
CA ASP A 344 -48.13 -30.46 11.33
C ASP A 344 -48.06 -30.88 9.87
N ASP A 345 -47.51 -29.99 9.05
CA ASP A 345 -47.14 -30.32 7.68
C ASP A 345 -45.91 -31.23 7.80
N ASN A 346 -46.04 -32.50 7.43
CA ASN A 346 -45.01 -33.56 7.53
C ASN A 346 -43.78 -33.30 6.62
N ASP A 347 -43.58 -32.07 6.19
CA ASP A 347 -42.55 -31.66 5.25
C ASP A 347 -41.25 -31.39 6.02
N SER A 348 -40.21 -32.18 5.74
CA SER A 348 -38.90 -32.09 6.41
C SER A 348 -38.08 -30.84 6.02
N GLN A 349 -38.74 -29.83 5.44
CA GLN A 349 -38.12 -28.66 4.85
C GLN A 349 -38.01 -27.53 5.89
N PRO A 350 -36.90 -26.75 5.87
CA PRO A 350 -36.77 -25.59 6.75
C PRO A 350 -37.84 -24.54 6.43
N SER A 351 -38.30 -23.84 7.47
CA SER A 351 -39.37 -22.84 7.36
C SER A 351 -39.04 -21.75 6.33
N LEU A 352 -40.07 -21.14 5.71
CA LEU A 352 -39.89 -20.04 4.76
C LEU A 352 -39.09 -18.87 5.37
N PHE A 353 -39.28 -18.63 6.67
CA PHE A 353 -38.49 -17.67 7.44
C PHE A 353 -36.99 -18.04 7.46
N ALA A 354 -36.68 -19.29 7.85
CA ALA A 354 -35.30 -19.78 7.88
C ALA A 354 -34.65 -19.71 6.49
N LYS A 355 -35.36 -20.14 5.45
CA LYS A 355 -34.91 -20.05 4.05
C LYS A 355 -34.60 -18.60 3.64
N ALA A 356 -35.45 -17.63 4.01
CA ALA A 356 -35.24 -16.21 3.70
C ALA A 356 -34.01 -15.61 4.41
N VAL A 357 -33.87 -15.85 5.72
CA VAL A 357 -32.72 -15.37 6.50
C VAL A 357 -31.42 -15.99 6.01
N THR A 358 -31.39 -17.32 5.82
CA THR A 358 -30.23 -18.02 5.29
C THR A 358 -29.84 -17.46 3.92
N LYS A 359 -30.80 -17.24 3.01
CA LYS A 359 -30.52 -16.67 1.69
C LYS A 359 -29.81 -15.31 1.75
N GLU A 360 -30.23 -14.41 2.64
CA GLU A 360 -29.61 -13.09 2.78
C GLU A 360 -28.21 -13.15 3.41
N VAL A 361 -28.03 -13.97 4.45
CA VAL A 361 -26.72 -14.19 5.10
C VAL A 361 -25.74 -14.83 4.13
N THR A 362 -26.17 -15.88 3.40
CA THR A 362 -25.36 -16.55 2.38
C THR A 362 -25.01 -15.60 1.25
N TYR A 363 -25.94 -14.75 0.80
CA TYR A 363 -25.66 -13.76 -0.24
C TYR A 363 -24.55 -12.79 0.18
N LEU A 364 -24.63 -12.25 1.40
CA LEU A 364 -23.60 -11.34 1.88
C LEU A 364 -22.27 -12.04 2.11
N HIS A 365 -22.28 -13.23 2.75
CA HIS A 365 -21.08 -14.03 2.94
C HIS A 365 -20.38 -14.31 1.61
N ARG A 366 -21.13 -14.69 0.56
CA ARG A 366 -20.59 -14.92 -0.77
C ARG A 366 -19.90 -13.68 -1.36
N ILE A 367 -20.44 -12.48 -1.15
CA ILE A 367 -19.81 -11.24 -1.63
C ILE A 367 -18.55 -10.92 -0.84
N LEU A 368 -18.63 -11.00 0.49
CA LEU A 368 -17.54 -10.60 1.37
C LEU A 368 -16.36 -11.58 1.31
N SER A 369 -16.62 -12.89 1.26
CA SER A 369 -15.58 -13.94 1.18
C SER A 369 -14.76 -13.90 -0.10
N GLN A 370 -15.28 -13.28 -1.17
CA GLN A 370 -14.53 -13.09 -2.41
C GLN A 370 -13.55 -11.91 -2.34
N ILE A 371 -13.67 -11.03 -1.35
CA ILE A 371 -12.98 -9.73 -1.33
C ILE A 371 -12.15 -9.56 -0.06
N LEU A 372 -12.73 -9.87 1.10
CA LEU A 372 -12.10 -9.69 2.40
C LEU A 372 -11.15 -10.82 2.75
N LEU A 373 -10.19 -10.52 3.60
CA LEU A 373 -9.32 -11.53 4.21
C LEU A 373 -10.14 -12.43 5.14
N GLU A 374 -9.71 -13.69 5.26
CA GLU A 374 -10.43 -14.66 6.09
C GLU A 374 -10.56 -14.21 7.56
N VAL A 375 -9.53 -13.56 8.11
CA VAL A 375 -9.54 -13.03 9.47
C VAL A 375 -10.62 -11.95 9.64
N ASP A 376 -10.73 -11.03 8.69
CA ASP A 376 -11.74 -9.96 8.71
C ASP A 376 -13.15 -10.53 8.52
N LEU A 377 -13.29 -11.51 7.62
CA LEU A 377 -14.55 -12.22 7.40
C LEU A 377 -15.01 -12.94 8.68
N GLN A 378 -14.10 -13.65 9.35
CA GLN A 378 -14.39 -14.30 10.63
C GLN A 378 -14.77 -13.27 11.68
N ALA A 379 -14.09 -12.13 11.76
CA ALA A 379 -14.44 -11.06 12.71
C ALA A 379 -15.87 -10.53 12.48
N ILE A 380 -16.25 -10.26 11.22
CA ILE A 380 -17.58 -9.75 10.88
C ILE A 380 -18.69 -10.76 11.20
N PHE A 381 -18.49 -12.05 10.89
CA PHE A 381 -19.54 -13.07 11.06
C PHE A 381 -19.54 -13.75 12.43
N ARG A 382 -18.46 -13.65 13.22
CA ARG A 382 -18.40 -14.18 14.60
C ARG A 382 -18.72 -13.15 15.68
N CYS A 383 -18.96 -11.89 15.34
CA CYS A 383 -19.39 -10.88 16.31
C CYS A 383 -20.62 -11.39 17.08
N LYS A 384 -20.41 -11.63 18.38
CA LYS A 384 -21.44 -11.98 19.37
C LYS A 384 -22.29 -10.77 19.72
#